data_AF-A0A0R1LDZ1-F1
#
_entry.id   AF-A0A0R1LDZ1-F1
#
_cell.length_a   1.000
_cell.length_b   1.000
_cell.length_c   1.000
_cell.angle_alpha   90.00
_cell.angle_beta   90.00
_cell.angle_gamma   90.00
#
_symmetry.space_group_name_H-M   'P 1'
#
loop_
_entity.id
_entity.type
_entity.pdbx_description
1 polymer ?
#
loop_
_entity_poly.entity_id
_entity_poly.type
_entity_poly.pdbx_seq_one_letter_code
_entity_poly.pdbx_strand_id
1 'polypeptide(L)'
;MNDFLMDYAAVKLGRQPHLAQQVAQAGQPDLTGLDKLFKDNGVGRRTKYEELATGFLWDEEDVNAVKETDAMKQQSAALTQEAIVYLGAHAQDFDRWEEA
;
A
#
# COMPACT_ATOMS: atom_id res chain seq x y z
N MET A 1 -1.47 6.46 3.39
CA MET A 1 -1.42 5.04 2.96
C MET A 1 -0.02 4.60 2.61
N ASN A 2 0.67 5.31 1.71
CA ASN A 2 2.05 4.96 1.30
C ASN A 2 3.02 4.88 2.47
N ASP A 3 2.91 5.75 3.47
CA ASP A 3 3.76 5.72 4.66
C ASP A 3 3.69 4.36 5.39
N PHE A 4 2.48 3.81 5.59
CA PHE A 4 2.32 2.50 6.23
C PHE A 4 2.95 1.35 5.43
N LEU A 5 2.90 1.42 4.11
CA LEU A 5 3.53 0.44 3.24
C LEU A 5 5.05 0.61 3.23
N MET A 6 5.54 1.84 3.27
CA MET A 6 6.96 2.17 3.31
C MET A 6 7.60 1.80 4.65
N ASP A 7 6.95 2.09 5.78
CA ASP A 7 7.36 1.63 7.10
C ASP A 7 7.47 0.10 7.12
N TYR A 8 6.46 -0.59 6.58
CA TYR A 8 6.47 -2.04 6.49
C TYR A 8 7.59 -2.57 5.60
N ALA A 9 7.83 -1.93 4.45
CA ALA A 9 8.90 -2.27 3.54
C ALA A 9 10.27 -2.05 4.18
N ALA A 10 10.47 -0.95 4.91
CA ALA A 10 11.70 -0.66 5.63
C ALA A 10 11.98 -1.69 6.72
N VAL A 11 10.95 -2.14 7.44
CA VAL A 11 11.08 -3.22 8.44
C VAL A 11 11.40 -4.57 7.78
N LYS A 12 10.78 -4.88 6.63
CA LYS A 12 10.93 -6.19 5.97
C LYS A 12 12.18 -6.35 5.13
N LEU A 13 12.56 -5.30 4.41
CA LEU A 13 13.64 -5.31 3.43
C LEU A 13 14.89 -4.56 3.93
N GLY A 14 14.76 -3.81 5.02
CA GLY A 14 15.75 -2.86 5.48
C GLY A 14 15.60 -1.51 4.77
N ARG A 15 16.05 -0.45 5.45
CA ARG A 15 16.23 0.86 4.81
C ARG A 15 17.35 0.76 3.79
N GLN A 16 17.06 1.12 2.55
CA GLN A 16 17.99 1.07 1.44
C GLN A 16 17.63 2.14 0.40
N PRO A 17 18.60 2.61 -0.40
CA PRO A 17 18.31 3.53 -1.49
C PRO A 17 17.27 2.95 -2.44
N HIS A 18 16.37 3.80 -2.93
CA HIS A 18 15.35 3.44 -3.92
C HIS A 18 14.30 2.42 -3.42
N LEU A 19 14.12 2.29 -2.10
CA LEU A 19 13.13 1.39 -1.53
C LEU A 19 11.72 1.71 -2.03
N ALA A 20 11.33 2.99 -2.09
CA ALA A 20 10.03 3.43 -2.57
C ALA A 20 9.83 3.08 -4.04
N GLN A 21 10.88 3.26 -4.85
CA GLN A 21 10.85 2.88 -6.26
C GLN A 21 10.71 1.36 -6.44
N GLN A 22 11.40 0.57 -5.63
CA GLN A 22 11.30 -0.90 -5.64
C GLN A 22 9.89 -1.37 -5.26
N VAL A 23 9.30 -0.78 -4.22
CA VAL A 23 7.93 -1.09 -3.78
C VAL A 23 6.91 -0.70 -4.85
N ALA A 24 7.02 0.50 -5.43
CA ALA A 24 6.12 0.96 -6.48
C ALA A 24 6.17 0.07 -7.74
N GLN A 25 7.38 -0.32 -8.17
CA GLN A 25 7.54 -1.22 -9.30
C GLN A 25 6.96 -2.61 -9.03
N ALA A 26 7.14 -3.14 -7.81
CA ALA A 26 6.56 -4.42 -7.43
C ALA A 26 5.03 -4.39 -7.35
N GLY A 27 4.43 -3.24 -7.04
CA GLY A 27 2.97 -3.06 -7.03
C GLY A 27 2.35 -2.79 -8.40
N GLN A 28 3.12 -2.79 -9.49
CA GLN A 28 2.63 -2.57 -10.85
C GLN A 28 2.88 -3.80 -11.75
N PRO A 29 1.95 -4.13 -12.66
CA PRO A 29 0.66 -3.46 -12.91
C PRO A 29 -0.42 -3.80 -11.88
N ASP A 30 -0.18 -4.78 -11.02
CA ASP A 30 -1.09 -5.20 -9.96
C ASP A 30 -0.34 -5.39 -8.63
N LEU A 31 -1.08 -5.27 -7.52
CA LEU A 31 -0.51 -5.30 -6.18
C LEU A 31 0.01 -6.69 -5.75
N THR A 32 -0.24 -7.77 -6.50
CA THR A 32 0.22 -9.11 -6.12
C THR A 32 1.73 -9.28 -6.22
N GLY A 33 2.41 -8.41 -6.97
CA GLY A 33 3.88 -8.39 -6.98
C GLY A 33 4.50 -7.97 -5.64
N LEU A 34 3.76 -7.27 -4.77
CA LEU A 34 4.18 -6.98 -3.40
C LEU A 34 4.38 -8.26 -2.57
N ASP A 35 3.57 -9.29 -2.81
CA ASP A 35 3.68 -10.58 -2.12
C ASP A 35 5.02 -11.25 -2.43
N LYS A 36 5.50 -11.11 -3.67
CA LYS A 36 6.80 -11.62 -4.12
C LYS A 36 7.95 -10.80 -3.54
N LEU A 37 7.77 -9.49 -3.47
CA LEU A 37 8.76 -8.58 -2.90
C LEU A 37 8.98 -8.87 -1.40
N PHE A 38 7.90 -8.94 -0.63
CA PHE A 38 7.97 -9.12 0.83
C PHE A 38 8.12 -10.58 1.26
N LYS A 39 7.82 -11.54 0.36
CA LYS A 39 7.86 -12.98 0.63
C LYS A 39 7.03 -13.37 1.86
N ASP A 40 5.89 -12.71 2.03
CA ASP A 40 5.07 -12.76 3.24
C ASP A 40 3.66 -13.30 2.99
N ASN A 41 3.44 -13.97 1.86
CA ASN A 41 2.13 -14.47 1.43
C ASN A 41 1.04 -13.38 1.42
N GLY A 42 1.43 -12.15 1.05
CA GLY A 42 0.52 -11.01 0.86
C GLY A 42 0.04 -10.38 2.16
N VAL A 43 0.77 -10.54 3.26
CA VAL A 43 0.47 -9.87 4.53
C VAL A 43 0.62 -8.34 4.37
N GLY A 44 1.71 -7.88 3.76
CA GLY A 44 1.95 -6.46 3.51
C GLY A 44 0.85 -5.83 2.66
N ARG A 45 0.53 -6.43 1.51
CA ARG A 45 -0.55 -5.94 0.63
C ARG A 45 -1.90 -5.85 1.35
N ARG A 46 -2.32 -6.93 2.02
CA ARG A 46 -3.62 -6.98 2.68
C ARG A 46 -3.71 -6.02 3.86
N THR A 47 -2.78 -6.13 4.80
CA THR A 47 -2.91 -5.46 6.11
C THR A 47 -2.36 -4.04 6.15
N LYS A 48 -1.43 -3.70 5.24
CA LYS A 48 -0.81 -2.36 5.18
C LYS A 48 -1.31 -1.52 4.03
N TYR A 49 -2.31 -2.02 3.30
CA TYR A 49 -2.84 -1.33 2.14
C TYR A 49 -4.34 -1.57 1.95
N GLU A 50 -4.78 -2.78 1.61
CA GLU A 50 -6.21 -3.06 1.32
C GLU A 50 -7.10 -2.81 2.56
N GLU A 51 -6.72 -3.33 3.72
CA GLU A 51 -7.48 -3.14 4.98
C GLU A 51 -7.46 -1.67 5.43
N LEU A 52 -6.37 -0.93 5.19
CA LEU A 52 -6.29 0.49 5.51
C LEU A 52 -7.16 1.33 4.58
N ALA A 53 -7.17 1.01 3.29
CA ALA A 53 -8.06 1.64 2.31
C ALA A 53 -9.53 1.37 2.65
N THR A 54 -9.86 0.12 2.98
CA THR A 54 -11.20 -0.23 3.46
C THR A 54 -11.54 0.60 4.69
N GLY A 55 -10.69 0.64 5.73
CA GLY A 55 -10.92 1.45 6.93
C GLY A 55 -11.14 2.94 6.63
N PHE A 56 -10.37 3.52 5.71
CA PHE A 56 -10.55 4.91 5.27
C PHE A 56 -11.93 5.14 4.62
N LEU A 57 -12.38 4.22 3.76
CA LEU A 57 -13.68 4.32 3.10
C LEU A 57 -14.85 4.20 4.10
N TRP A 58 -14.69 3.35 5.12
CA TRP A 58 -15.66 3.23 6.21
C TRP A 58 -15.82 4.55 6.98
N ASP A 59 -14.70 5.21 7.29
CA ASP A 59 -14.71 6.50 7.98
C ASP A 59 -15.30 7.62 7.09
N GLU A 60 -15.04 7.59 5.78
CA GLU A 60 -15.52 8.59 4.83
C GLU A 60 -17.05 8.51 4.61
N GLU A 61 -17.59 7.30 4.49
CA GLU A 61 -19.00 7.08 4.17
C GLU A 61 -19.94 7.19 5.40
N ASP A 62 -19.41 7.42 6.61
CA ASP A 62 -20.16 7.44 7.90
C ASP A 62 -21.16 6.28 8.04
N VAL A 63 -20.81 5.14 7.47
CA VAL A 63 -21.62 3.93 7.51
C VAL A 63 -21.20 3.12 8.72
N ASN A 64 -22.11 3.00 9.68
CA ASN A 64 -22.12 1.89 10.64
C ASN A 64 -22.54 0.58 9.94
N ALA A 65 -21.95 0.27 8.79
CA ALA A 65 -22.13 -1.03 8.19
C ALA A 65 -21.61 -2.11 9.16
N VAL A 66 -21.98 -3.36 8.96
CA VAL A 66 -21.46 -4.48 9.78
C VAL A 66 -20.67 -5.45 8.92
N LYS A 67 -20.51 -5.13 7.63
CA LYS A 67 -19.85 -5.98 6.64
C LYS A 67 -19.38 -5.16 5.45
N GLU A 68 -18.18 -5.46 5.00
CA GLU A 68 -17.63 -4.94 3.74
C GLU A 68 -18.47 -5.41 2.55
N THR A 69 -18.82 -4.47 1.66
CA THR A 69 -19.57 -4.75 0.42
C THR A 69 -18.61 -5.00 -0.75
N ASP A 70 -19.10 -5.62 -1.83
CA ASP A 70 -18.27 -5.80 -3.04
C ASP A 70 -17.91 -4.45 -3.69
N ALA A 71 -18.74 -3.42 -3.53
CA ALA A 71 -18.43 -2.06 -3.98
C ALA A 71 -17.25 -1.47 -3.19
N MET A 72 -17.24 -1.63 -1.86
CA MET A 72 -16.12 -1.19 -1.01
C MET A 72 -14.83 -1.92 -1.36
N LYS A 73 -14.89 -3.22 -1.65
CA LYS A 73 -13.71 -3.98 -2.10
C LYS A 73 -13.14 -3.43 -3.40
N GLN A 74 -14.01 -3.10 -4.37
CA GLN A 74 -13.59 -2.51 -5.64
C GLN A 74 -12.97 -1.13 -5.43
N GLN A 75 -13.56 -0.30 -4.57
CA GLN A 75 -13.05 1.03 -4.27
C GLN A 75 -11.74 0.98 -3.48
N SER A 76 -11.61 0.04 -2.53
CA SER A 76 -10.37 -0.23 -1.81
C SER A 76 -9.25 -0.69 -2.77
N ALA A 77 -9.57 -1.57 -3.72
CA ALA A 77 -8.63 -1.99 -4.75
C ALA A 77 -8.21 -0.83 -5.68
N ALA A 78 -9.14 0.06 -6.05
CA ALA A 78 -8.83 1.24 -6.86
C ALA A 78 -7.93 2.23 -6.08
N LEU A 79 -8.29 2.55 -4.84
CA LEU A 79 -7.57 3.48 -3.99
C LEU A 79 -6.13 3.00 -3.71
N THR A 80 -5.96 1.71 -3.43
CA THR A 80 -4.64 1.12 -3.25
C THR A 80 -3.83 1.16 -4.55
N GLN A 81 -4.43 0.86 -5.70
CA GLN A 81 -3.74 0.97 -6.99
C GLN A 81 -3.29 2.40 -7.29
N GLU A 82 -4.16 3.39 -7.07
CA GLU A 82 -3.85 4.82 -7.22
C GLU A 82 -2.71 5.24 -6.29
N ALA A 83 -2.73 4.78 -5.04
CA ALA A 83 -1.68 5.07 -4.08
C ALA A 83 -0.31 4.50 -4.50
N ILE A 84 -0.25 3.32 -5.13
CA ILE A 84 0.99 2.77 -5.69
C ILE A 84 1.47 3.56 -6.91
N VAL A 85 0.56 4.00 -7.77
CA VAL A 85 0.91 4.88 -8.90
C VAL A 85 1.50 6.19 -8.38
N TYR A 86 0.89 6.78 -7.35
CA TYR A 86 1.41 7.97 -6.68
C TYR A 86 2.78 7.70 -6.05
N LEU A 87 2.97 6.57 -5.37
CA LEU A 87 4.27 6.19 -4.80
C LEU A 87 5.36 6.17 -5.88
N GLY A 88 5.08 5.59 -7.04
CA GLY A 88 6.03 5.53 -8.15
C GLY A 88 6.38 6.92 -8.72
N ALA A 89 5.38 7.80 -8.85
CA ALA A 89 5.57 9.17 -9.33
C ALA A 89 6.35 10.06 -8.33
N HIS A 90 6.28 9.73 -7.03
CA HIS A 90 6.87 10.50 -5.94
C HIS A 90 7.96 9.74 -5.16
N ALA A 91 8.51 8.67 -5.72
CA ALA A 91 9.39 7.74 -4.98
C ALA A 91 10.57 8.43 -4.27
N GLN A 92 11.16 9.45 -4.91
CA GLN A 92 12.28 10.22 -4.34
C GLN A 92 11.89 10.99 -3.07
N ASP A 93 10.63 11.39 -2.92
CA ASP A 93 10.16 12.10 -1.74
C ASP A 93 10.06 11.14 -0.55
N PHE A 94 9.57 9.91 -0.80
CA PHE A 94 9.47 8.85 0.19
C PHE A 94 10.83 8.26 0.58
N ASP A 95 11.75 8.07 -0.38
CA ASP A 95 13.10 7.58 -0.10
C ASP A 95 13.89 8.57 0.78
N ARG A 96 13.74 9.88 0.54
CA ARG A 96 14.39 10.93 1.34
C ARG A 96 13.94 10.96 2.79
N TRP A 97 12.72 10.53 3.08
CA TRP A 97 12.17 10.49 4.44
C TRP A 97 12.66 9.27 5.24
N GLU A 98 12.94 8.14 4.57
CA GLU A 98 13.42 6.91 5.22
C GLU A 98 14.94 6.88 5.45
N GLU A 99 15.71 7.66 4.69
CA GLU A 99 17.17 7.77 4.86
C GLU A 99 17.61 8.67 6.05
N ALA A 100 16.68 9.41 6.66
CA ALA A 100 16.89 10.27 7.82
C ALA A 100 16.76 9.51 9.17
#